data_AF-A0AAQ5YNK1-F1
#
_entry.id   AF-A0AAQ5YNK1-F1
#
_cell.length_a   1.000
_cell.length_b   1.000
_cell.length_c   1.000
_cell.angle_alpha   90.00
_cell.angle_beta   90.00
_cell.angle_gamma   90.00
#
_symmetry.space_group_name_H-M   'P 1'
#
loop_
_entity.id
_entity.type
_entity.pdbx_description
1 polymer ?
#
loop_
_entity_poly.entity_id
_entity_poly.type
_entity_poly.pdbx_seq_one_letter_code
_entity_poly.pdbx_strand_id
1 'polypeptide(L)'
;PTGLYLYHVYSAPALLLVVLTCSVWELSQSLPVKGKEPMTDSCVLYAQTLLRSITEVLHNSTDRNLFSGIDCMTQNMELNMETNTPSVCFPKGSTCSGITKHEFDEDSCMTDMKKDLNHYYKFLAAHSDPDSLLGQTVLPSLRELMENCFQLPLPGEVKEAAAGRASTYDQRLNLCKVLKGFQVRTVTINRVIGYMNSGEHTK
;
A
#
# COMPACT_ATOMS: atom_id res chain seq x y z
N PRO A 1 10.05 -72.26 53.87
CA PRO A 1 11.42 -72.19 54.42
C PRO A 1 12.25 -71.16 53.65
N THR A 2 12.36 -69.94 54.19
CA THR A 2 13.59 -69.38 54.81
C THR A 2 14.58 -68.87 53.74
N GLY A 3 15.03 -67.62 53.72
CA GLY A 3 14.88 -66.53 54.65
C GLY A 3 15.58 -65.27 54.12
N LEU A 4 15.18 -64.14 54.69
CA LEU A 4 15.76 -62.80 54.58
C LEU A 4 17.16 -62.77 55.20
N TYR A 5 18.13 -62.00 54.69
CA TYR A 5 19.08 -61.22 55.52
C TYR A 5 19.79 -60.10 54.71
N LEU A 6 19.73 -58.89 55.27
CA LEU A 6 20.50 -57.67 55.01
C LEU A 6 22.03 -57.94 55.06
N TYR A 7 22.97 -57.13 54.56
CA TYR A 7 23.28 -55.72 54.86
C TYR A 7 24.36 -55.22 53.87
N HIS A 8 24.27 -53.96 53.40
CA HIS A 8 25.30 -52.97 53.71
C HIS A 8 24.80 -51.56 53.35
N VAL A 9 24.45 -50.80 54.39
CA VAL A 9 24.42 -49.35 54.34
C VAL A 9 25.88 -48.90 54.30
N TYR A 10 26.27 -48.13 53.29
CA TYR A 10 27.44 -47.26 53.37
C TYR A 10 27.01 -45.83 53.05
N SER A 11 27.24 -45.00 54.07
CA SER A 11 26.99 -43.59 54.17
C SER A 11 27.95 -42.80 53.29
N ALA A 12 27.42 -41.85 52.51
CA ALA A 12 28.15 -40.69 52.02
C ALA A 12 27.17 -39.51 51.91
N PRO A 13 27.13 -38.59 52.89
CA PRO A 13 26.22 -37.45 52.89
C PRO A 13 26.91 -36.28 52.18
N ALA A 14 26.72 -36.12 50.86
CA ALA A 14 27.32 -34.97 50.17
C ALA A 14 26.69 -34.58 48.81
N LEU A 15 25.41 -34.88 48.53
CA LEU A 15 24.80 -34.54 47.24
C LEU A 15 23.37 -34.00 47.34
N LEU A 16 23.13 -33.05 48.26
CA LEU A 16 21.85 -32.32 48.34
C LEU A 16 22.03 -30.79 48.37
N LEU A 17 22.92 -30.24 47.54
CA LEU A 17 23.10 -28.78 47.39
C LEU A 17 23.30 -28.32 45.93
N VAL A 18 22.60 -28.91 44.97
CA VAL A 18 22.54 -28.37 43.58
C VAL A 18 21.10 -28.39 43.05
N VAL A 19 20.16 -27.76 43.76
CA VAL A 19 18.79 -27.58 43.24
C VAL A 19 18.29 -26.13 43.38
N LEU A 20 19.13 -25.16 43.76
CA LEU A 20 18.64 -23.81 44.11
C LEU A 20 19.48 -22.66 43.57
N THR A 21 19.95 -22.74 42.32
CA THR A 21 20.40 -21.55 41.57
C THR A 21 20.20 -21.74 40.07
N CYS A 22 19.00 -21.42 39.58
CA CYS A 22 18.73 -20.81 38.27
C CYS A 22 17.21 -20.63 38.14
N SER A 23 16.66 -19.72 38.93
CA SER A 23 15.25 -19.30 38.85
C SER A 23 15.16 -17.82 38.49
N VAL A 24 15.93 -17.37 37.50
CA VAL A 24 15.71 -16.07 36.84
C VAL A 24 16.07 -16.21 35.37
N TRP A 25 15.22 -16.90 34.61
CA TRP A 25 15.01 -16.47 33.23
C TRP A 25 14.01 -15.34 33.31
N GLU A 26 14.51 -14.11 33.21
CA GLU A 26 13.67 -12.99 32.85
C GLU A 26 12.86 -13.40 31.61
N LEU A 27 11.53 -13.49 31.76
CA LEU A 27 10.66 -13.30 30.62
C LEU A 27 10.88 -11.87 30.17
N SER A 28 11.87 -11.68 29.31
CA SER A 28 11.92 -10.56 28.39
C SER A 28 10.66 -10.70 27.53
N GLN A 29 9.55 -10.16 28.00
CA GLN A 29 8.43 -9.85 27.14
C GLN A 29 8.90 -8.68 26.27
N SER A 30 9.65 -9.00 25.22
CA SER A 30 9.66 -8.14 24.05
C SER A 30 8.20 -8.05 23.63
N LEU A 31 7.56 -6.92 23.90
CA LEU A 31 6.36 -6.53 23.19
C LEU A 31 6.62 -6.82 21.71
N PRO A 32 5.73 -7.52 20.98
CA PRO A 32 5.90 -7.62 19.54
C PRO A 32 6.03 -6.17 19.06
N VAL A 33 7.20 -5.84 18.51
CA VAL A 33 7.34 -4.66 17.68
C VAL A 33 6.16 -4.76 16.74
N LYS A 34 5.29 -3.76 16.76
CA LYS A 34 4.11 -3.71 15.90
C LYS A 34 4.66 -3.75 14.48
N GLY A 35 4.77 -4.97 13.92
CA GLY A 35 5.28 -5.17 12.57
C GLY A 35 4.41 -4.35 11.65
N LYS A 36 5.01 -3.77 10.60
CA LYS A 36 4.21 -3.24 9.51
C LYS A 36 3.26 -4.35 9.07
N GLU A 37 1.97 -4.04 9.09
CA GLU A 37 0.96 -5.01 8.69
C GLU A 37 1.24 -5.35 7.22
N PRO A 38 1.41 -6.64 6.89
CA PRO A 38 1.74 -7.03 5.53
C PRO A 38 0.63 -6.58 4.58
N MET A 39 1.01 -6.24 3.35
CA MET A 39 0.04 -5.93 2.31
C MET A 39 -0.88 -7.14 2.12
N THR A 40 -2.20 -6.91 2.15
CA THR A 40 -3.21 -7.99 2.16
C THR A 40 -3.83 -8.22 0.78
N ASP A 41 -4.50 -9.35 0.60
CA ASP A 41 -5.31 -9.62 -0.60
C ASP A 41 -6.40 -8.56 -0.82
N SER A 42 -6.97 -8.01 0.25
CA SER A 42 -7.91 -6.89 0.17
C SER A 42 -7.27 -5.66 -0.48
N CYS A 43 -5.99 -5.39 -0.19
CA CYS A 43 -5.28 -4.28 -0.81
C CYS A 43 -5.00 -4.48 -2.29
N VAL A 44 -4.76 -5.71 -2.72
CA VAL A 44 -4.72 -6.05 -4.15
C VAL A 44 -6.07 -5.71 -4.80
N LEU A 45 -7.20 -6.09 -4.17
CA LEU A 45 -8.54 -5.81 -4.70
C LEU A 45 -8.86 -4.31 -4.76
N TYR A 46 -8.53 -3.54 -3.73
CA TYR A 46 -8.72 -2.08 -3.73
C TYR A 46 -7.90 -1.40 -4.83
N ALA A 47 -6.64 -1.80 -5.00
CA ALA A 47 -5.77 -1.25 -6.04
C ALA A 47 -6.28 -1.55 -7.45
N GLN A 48 -6.77 -2.77 -7.67
CA GLN A 48 -7.36 -3.18 -8.95
C GLN A 48 -8.67 -2.44 -9.23
N THR A 49 -9.49 -2.24 -8.19
CA THR A 49 -10.74 -1.49 -8.30
C THR A 49 -10.48 -0.04 -8.69
N LEU A 50 -9.52 0.64 -8.06
CA LEU A 50 -9.11 1.98 -8.44
C LEU A 50 -8.64 2.05 -9.90
N LEU A 51 -7.78 1.12 -10.34
CA LEU A 51 -7.31 1.07 -11.73
C LEU A 51 -8.46 0.91 -12.72
N ARG A 52 -9.42 0.03 -12.39
CA ARG A 52 -10.63 -0.18 -13.20
C ARG A 52 -11.46 1.10 -13.28
N SER A 53 -11.77 1.73 -12.15
CA SER A 53 -12.55 2.97 -12.10
C SER A 53 -11.91 4.10 -12.93
N ILE A 54 -10.59 4.29 -12.81
CA ILE A 54 -9.87 5.29 -13.63
C ILE A 54 -10.00 4.96 -15.12
N THR A 55 -9.81 3.70 -15.48
CA THR A 55 -9.86 3.23 -16.88
C THR A 55 -11.25 3.41 -17.47
N GLU A 56 -12.29 3.06 -16.72
CA GLU A 56 -13.68 3.24 -17.13
C GLU A 56 -14.04 4.71 -17.33
N VAL A 57 -13.61 5.60 -16.43
CA VAL A 57 -13.82 7.04 -16.61
C VAL A 57 -13.10 7.54 -17.86
N LEU A 58 -11.83 7.21 -18.05
CA LEU A 58 -11.07 7.64 -19.23
C LEU A 58 -11.69 7.16 -20.54
N HIS A 59 -12.28 5.96 -20.58
CA HIS A 59 -12.87 5.41 -21.79
C HIS A 59 -14.31 5.87 -22.04
N ASN A 60 -15.13 5.96 -20.98
CA ASN A 60 -16.60 6.09 -21.10
C ASN A 60 -17.12 7.52 -20.90
N SER A 61 -16.25 8.52 -20.79
CA SER A 61 -16.64 9.91 -20.51
C SER A 61 -16.33 10.91 -21.61
N THR A 62 -15.81 10.45 -22.76
CA THR A 62 -15.64 11.26 -23.98
C THR A 62 -16.95 11.92 -24.43
N ASP A 63 -18.08 11.22 -24.29
CA ASP A 63 -19.41 11.73 -24.65
C ASP A 63 -20.17 12.38 -23.48
N ARG A 64 -19.57 12.41 -22.28
CA ARG A 64 -20.16 13.04 -21.08
C ARG A 64 -19.58 14.43 -20.86
N ASN A 65 -20.19 15.22 -19.98
CA ASN A 65 -19.76 16.61 -19.77
C ASN A 65 -18.29 16.71 -19.30
N LEU A 66 -17.80 15.67 -18.60
CA LEU A 66 -16.45 15.61 -18.05
C LEU A 66 -15.36 15.80 -19.12
N PHE A 67 -15.45 15.12 -20.27
CA PHE A 67 -14.49 15.24 -21.37
C PHE A 67 -15.14 15.52 -22.74
N SER A 68 -16.38 16.03 -22.79
CA SER A 68 -17.06 16.35 -24.05
C SER A 68 -16.20 17.21 -24.98
N GLY A 69 -15.95 16.70 -26.19
CA GLY A 69 -15.07 17.33 -27.19
C GLY A 69 -13.57 17.12 -26.97
N ILE A 70 -13.18 16.23 -26.05
CA ILE A 70 -11.80 15.85 -25.75
C ILE A 70 -11.70 14.33 -25.84
N ASP A 71 -10.98 13.83 -26.83
CA ASP A 71 -10.58 12.42 -26.86
C ASP A 71 -9.36 12.23 -25.97
N CYS A 72 -9.60 11.75 -24.75
CA CYS A 72 -8.53 11.48 -23.80
C CYS A 72 -7.52 10.47 -24.30
N MET A 73 -7.91 9.50 -25.12
CA MET A 73 -6.99 8.45 -25.57
C MET A 73 -5.86 9.00 -26.43
N THR A 74 -6.11 10.09 -27.16
CA THR A 74 -5.11 10.77 -28.00
C THR A 74 -4.26 11.81 -27.27
N GLN A 75 -4.64 12.24 -26.07
CA GLN A 75 -3.88 13.24 -25.32
C GLN A 75 -2.62 12.66 -24.67
N ASN A 76 -1.57 13.45 -24.51
CA ASN A 76 -0.43 13.06 -23.66
C ASN A 76 -0.87 12.97 -22.20
N MET A 77 -0.12 12.23 -21.38
CA MET A 77 -0.35 12.19 -19.93
C MET A 77 0.46 13.28 -19.21
N GLU A 78 -0.04 13.70 -18.06
CA GLU A 78 0.69 14.55 -17.12
C GLU A 78 0.90 13.79 -15.80
N LEU A 79 2.17 13.57 -15.45
CA LEU A 79 2.55 12.80 -14.27
C LEU A 79 2.87 13.74 -13.10
N ASN A 80 2.55 13.29 -11.88
CA ASN A 80 3.09 13.91 -10.68
C ASN A 80 4.61 13.63 -10.62
N MET A 81 5.41 14.70 -10.68
CA MET A 81 6.87 14.65 -10.65
C MET A 81 7.44 15.03 -9.27
N GLU A 82 6.59 15.28 -8.27
CA GLU A 82 7.01 15.57 -6.88
C GLU A 82 7.47 14.31 -6.12
N THR A 83 7.26 13.12 -6.71
CA THR A 83 7.63 11.82 -6.14
C THR A 83 8.57 11.08 -7.08
N ASN A 84 9.33 10.15 -6.50
CA ASN A 84 10.26 9.30 -7.24
C ASN A 84 9.73 7.86 -7.36
N THR A 85 8.41 7.64 -7.18
CA THR A 85 7.74 6.33 -7.08
C THR A 85 8.26 5.29 -8.07
N PRO A 86 8.40 5.55 -9.39
CA PRO A 86 8.92 4.54 -10.32
C PRO A 86 10.32 4.04 -9.98
N SER A 87 11.18 4.91 -9.46
CA SER A 87 12.58 4.59 -9.18
C SER A 87 12.76 3.98 -7.79
N VAL A 88 12.06 4.47 -6.77
CA VAL A 88 12.17 3.96 -5.39
C VAL A 88 11.42 2.64 -5.20
N CYS A 89 10.35 2.42 -5.97
CA CYS A 89 9.56 1.19 -5.91
C CYS A 89 10.03 0.11 -6.89
N PHE A 90 11.11 0.35 -7.62
CA PHE A 90 11.71 -0.65 -8.49
C PHE A 90 12.67 -1.53 -7.68
N PRO A 91 12.48 -2.85 -7.62
CA PRO A 91 13.42 -3.73 -6.94
C PRO A 91 14.82 -3.62 -7.58
N LYS A 92 15.82 -3.20 -6.81
CA LYS A 92 17.19 -3.10 -7.34
C LYS A 92 17.77 -4.50 -7.52
N GLY A 93 18.63 -4.65 -8.54
CA GLY A 93 19.31 -5.91 -8.83
C GLY A 93 18.49 -6.93 -9.62
N SER A 94 17.22 -6.65 -9.94
CA SER A 94 16.44 -7.52 -10.84
C SER A 94 16.97 -7.44 -12.27
N THR A 95 17.96 -8.27 -12.61
CA THR A 95 18.38 -8.49 -14.00
C THR A 95 17.62 -9.68 -14.57
N CYS A 96 17.34 -9.68 -15.88
CA CYS A 96 16.72 -10.82 -16.56
C CYS A 96 17.60 -12.09 -16.58
N SER A 97 18.78 -12.08 -15.94
CA SER A 97 19.80 -13.13 -15.98
C SER A 97 20.05 -13.83 -14.63
N GLY A 98 19.31 -13.51 -13.57
CA GLY A 98 19.39 -14.25 -12.31
C GLY A 98 19.27 -13.38 -11.05
N ILE A 99 18.97 -14.06 -9.94
CA ILE A 99 18.66 -13.49 -8.62
C ILE A 99 19.95 -12.97 -7.97
N THR A 100 20.13 -11.65 -7.95
CA THR A 100 20.90 -10.99 -6.90
C THR A 100 19.96 -10.62 -5.74
N LYS A 101 20.51 -10.51 -4.53
CA LYS A 101 19.77 -10.07 -3.34
C LYS A 101 18.99 -8.79 -3.69
N HIS A 102 17.66 -8.88 -3.66
CA HIS A 102 16.81 -7.77 -4.05
C HIS A 102 16.86 -6.72 -2.94
N GLU A 103 17.36 -5.53 -3.28
CA GLU A 103 17.25 -4.37 -2.39
C GLU A 103 15.98 -3.62 -2.78
N PHE A 104 14.94 -3.77 -1.95
CA PHE A 104 13.69 -3.05 -2.07
C PHE A 104 13.54 -2.12 -0.86
N ASP A 105 13.55 -0.81 -1.12
CA ASP A 105 13.31 0.20 -0.10
C ASP A 105 11.80 0.39 0.09
N GLU A 106 11.21 -0.53 0.86
CA GLU A 106 9.78 -0.53 1.16
C GLU A 106 9.33 0.81 1.77
N ASP A 107 10.12 1.38 2.67
CA ASP A 107 9.79 2.61 3.40
C ASP A 107 9.69 3.81 2.46
N SER A 108 10.70 4.02 1.62
CA SER A 108 10.70 5.09 0.63
C SER A 108 9.61 4.87 -0.41
N CYS A 109 9.43 3.65 -0.88
CA CYS A 109 8.39 3.30 -1.85
C CYS A 109 6.97 3.58 -1.29
N MET A 110 6.67 3.10 -0.08
CA MET A 110 5.39 3.34 0.57
C MET A 110 5.15 4.82 0.83
N THR A 111 6.19 5.56 1.22
CA THR A 111 6.10 7.01 1.45
C THR A 111 5.73 7.76 0.17
N ASP A 112 6.37 7.44 -0.95
CA ASP A 112 6.12 8.12 -2.22
C ASP A 112 4.78 7.72 -2.84
N MET A 113 4.34 6.46 -2.71
CA MET A 113 2.98 6.06 -3.07
C MET A 113 1.92 6.83 -2.28
N LYS A 114 2.11 7.02 -0.96
CA LYS A 114 1.19 7.82 -0.14
C LYS A 114 1.10 9.28 -0.62
N LYS A 115 2.23 9.88 -0.99
CA LYS A 115 2.27 11.25 -1.55
C LYS A 115 1.53 11.32 -2.88
N ASP A 116 1.75 10.35 -3.78
CA ASP A 116 1.04 10.27 -5.05
C ASP A 116 -0.47 10.17 -4.85
N LEU A 117 -0.95 9.23 -4.03
CA LEU A 117 -2.37 9.05 -3.76
C LEU A 117 -3.02 10.32 -3.20
N ASN A 118 -2.33 10.99 -2.27
CA ASN A 118 -2.79 12.26 -1.69
C ASN A 118 -2.84 13.38 -2.73
N HIS A 119 -1.80 13.50 -3.58
CA HIS A 119 -1.76 14.48 -4.66
C HIS A 119 -2.94 14.31 -5.61
N TYR A 120 -3.15 13.09 -6.11
CA TYR A 120 -4.24 12.80 -7.04
C TYR A 120 -5.61 12.97 -6.38
N TYR A 121 -5.78 12.58 -5.10
CA TYR A 121 -7.04 12.81 -4.39
C TYR A 121 -7.39 14.29 -4.33
N LYS A 122 -6.44 15.14 -3.90
CA LYS A 122 -6.64 16.60 -3.82
C LYS A 122 -6.95 17.21 -5.18
N PHE A 123 -6.22 16.80 -6.22
CA PHE A 123 -6.43 17.29 -7.58
C PHE A 123 -7.84 16.94 -8.08
N LEU A 124 -8.25 15.68 -7.93
CA LEU A 124 -9.54 15.20 -8.42
C LEU A 124 -10.72 15.79 -7.63
N ALA A 125 -10.60 15.87 -6.31
CA ALA A 125 -11.64 16.43 -5.45
C ALA A 125 -11.83 17.94 -5.62
N ALA A 126 -10.81 18.67 -6.11
CA ALA A 126 -10.90 20.09 -6.41
C ALA A 126 -11.52 20.38 -7.79
N HIS A 127 -11.68 19.37 -8.65
CA HIS A 127 -12.17 19.55 -10.00
C HIS A 127 -13.70 19.57 -10.06
N SER A 128 -14.29 20.43 -10.91
CA SER A 128 -15.74 20.39 -11.09
C SER A 128 -16.14 19.08 -11.79
N ASP A 129 -17.14 18.41 -11.22
CA ASP A 129 -17.64 17.11 -11.66
C ASP A 129 -19.17 17.17 -11.82
N PRO A 130 -19.67 17.82 -12.88
CA PRO A 130 -21.10 18.14 -13.03
C PRO A 130 -21.99 16.91 -13.12
N ASP A 131 -21.47 15.80 -13.67
CA ASP A 131 -22.18 14.52 -13.76
C ASP A 131 -21.89 13.61 -12.55
N SER A 132 -21.12 14.11 -11.57
CA SER A 132 -20.68 13.37 -10.38
C SER A 132 -19.95 12.05 -10.71
N LEU A 133 -19.32 11.98 -11.89
CA LEU A 133 -18.67 10.76 -12.36
C LEU A 133 -17.42 10.45 -11.53
N LEU A 134 -16.55 11.43 -11.29
CA LEU A 134 -15.37 11.25 -10.42
C LEU A 134 -15.80 10.95 -8.97
N GLY A 135 -16.80 11.68 -8.48
CA GLY A 135 -17.34 11.55 -7.14
C GLY A 135 -17.98 10.20 -6.83
N GLN A 136 -18.57 9.54 -7.85
CA GLN A 136 -19.21 8.24 -7.68
C GLN A 136 -18.33 7.05 -8.07
N THR A 137 -17.17 7.26 -8.71
CA THR A 137 -16.33 6.15 -9.21
C THR A 137 -14.89 6.20 -8.70
N VAL A 138 -14.09 7.18 -9.15
CA VAL A 138 -12.65 7.25 -8.86
C VAL A 138 -12.39 7.70 -7.43
N LEU A 139 -13.09 8.72 -6.93
CA LEU A 139 -12.87 9.24 -5.57
C LEU A 139 -13.20 8.22 -4.46
N PRO A 140 -14.30 7.44 -4.55
CA PRO A 140 -14.59 6.38 -3.59
C PRO A 140 -13.54 5.26 -3.61
N SER A 141 -13.18 4.73 -4.78
CA SER A 141 -12.18 3.66 -4.88
C SER A 141 -10.78 4.13 -4.44
N LEU A 142 -10.43 5.39 -4.70
CA LEU A 142 -9.20 5.99 -4.20
C LEU A 142 -9.20 6.12 -2.68
N ARG A 143 -10.29 6.59 -2.09
CA ARG A 143 -10.47 6.65 -0.63
C ARG A 143 -10.32 5.28 0.01
N GLU A 144 -11.01 4.27 -0.52
CA GLU A 144 -10.93 2.90 0.00
C GLU A 144 -9.49 2.38 0.01
N LEU A 145 -8.73 2.58 -1.06
CA LEU A 145 -7.32 2.21 -1.11
C LEU A 145 -6.50 2.99 -0.06
N MET A 146 -6.67 4.31 0.02
CA MET A 146 -5.91 5.16 0.94
C MET A 146 -6.15 4.82 2.41
N GLU A 147 -7.40 4.61 2.80
CA GLU A 147 -7.78 4.34 4.18
C GLU A 147 -7.41 2.90 4.59
N ASN A 148 -7.76 1.92 3.76
CA ASN A 148 -7.63 0.51 4.15
C ASN A 148 -6.23 -0.07 3.93
N CYS A 149 -5.41 0.51 3.04
CA CYS A 149 -4.09 -0.05 2.71
C CYS A 149 -2.92 0.85 3.08
N PHE A 150 -3.15 2.16 3.16
CA PHE A 150 -2.10 3.12 3.46
C PHE A 150 -2.29 3.83 4.80
N GLN A 151 -3.43 3.59 5.47
CA GLN A 151 -3.83 4.25 6.71
C GLN A 151 -3.71 5.77 6.60
N LEU A 152 -3.99 6.30 5.41
CA LEU A 152 -3.86 7.72 5.14
C LEU A 152 -5.17 8.41 5.56
N PRO A 153 -5.11 9.42 6.45
CA PRO A 153 -6.29 10.21 6.72
C PRO A 153 -6.71 10.91 5.42
N LEU A 154 -8.01 10.93 5.17
CA LEU A 154 -8.54 11.70 4.06
C LEU A 154 -8.09 13.16 4.18
N PRO A 155 -7.59 13.77 3.08
CA PRO A 155 -7.39 15.20 3.04
C PRO A 155 -8.71 15.88 3.39
N GLY A 156 -8.71 16.74 4.42
CA GLY A 156 -9.91 17.42 4.89
C GLY A 156 -10.67 18.11 3.75
N GLU A 157 -11.98 18.34 3.95
CA GLU A 157 -12.92 18.85 2.93
C GLU A 157 -12.25 19.86 2.00
N VAL A 158 -12.00 19.42 0.77
CA VAL A 158 -11.59 20.33 -0.29
C VAL A 158 -12.77 21.26 -0.50
N LYS A 159 -12.56 22.56 -0.24
CA LYS A 159 -13.58 23.60 -0.44
C LYS A 159 -14.33 23.30 -1.73
N GLU A 160 -15.65 23.14 -1.63
CA GLU A 160 -16.54 22.81 -2.75
C GLU A 160 -16.04 23.52 -4.01
N ALA A 161 -15.59 22.74 -5.00
CA ALA A 161 -15.31 23.26 -6.33
C ALA A 161 -16.54 24.08 -6.74
N ALA A 162 -16.38 25.39 -6.93
CA ALA A 162 -17.47 26.37 -7.03
C ALA A 162 -18.73 25.76 -7.67
N ALA A 163 -19.63 25.28 -6.81
CA ALA A 163 -20.72 24.42 -7.22
C ALA A 163 -21.62 25.23 -8.16
N GLY A 164 -21.65 24.85 -9.44
CA GLY A 164 -22.44 25.52 -10.48
C GLY A 164 -21.65 26.22 -11.59
N ARG A 165 -20.31 26.32 -11.54
CA ARG A 165 -19.55 26.80 -12.71
C ARG A 165 -19.13 25.62 -13.59
N ALA A 166 -19.57 25.63 -14.86
CA ALA A 166 -19.10 24.68 -15.86
C ALA A 166 -17.57 24.78 -16.04
N SER A 167 -16.90 23.63 -16.09
CA SER A 167 -15.46 23.55 -16.36
C SER A 167 -15.16 24.09 -17.76
N THR A 168 -14.11 24.90 -17.87
CA THR A 168 -13.58 25.34 -19.17
C THR A 168 -12.97 24.16 -19.95
N TYR A 169 -12.78 24.33 -21.26
CA TYR A 169 -12.09 23.32 -22.08
C TYR A 169 -10.71 22.96 -21.52
N ASP A 170 -9.90 23.98 -21.18
CA ASP A 170 -8.54 23.77 -20.67
C ASP A 170 -8.52 23.04 -19.32
N GLN A 171 -9.49 23.32 -18.44
CA GLN A 171 -9.64 22.59 -17.17
C GLN A 171 -9.95 21.11 -17.42
N ARG A 172 -10.90 20.81 -18.31
CA ARG A 172 -11.25 19.43 -18.68
C ARG A 172 -10.10 18.71 -19.37
N LEU A 173 -9.36 19.41 -20.23
CA LEU A 173 -8.18 18.88 -20.89
C LEU A 173 -7.08 18.57 -19.87
N ASN A 174 -6.85 19.46 -18.91
CA ASN A 174 -5.91 19.22 -17.83
C ASN A 174 -6.31 17.99 -16.99
N LEU A 175 -7.56 17.93 -16.54
CA LEU A 175 -8.09 16.78 -15.81
C LEU A 175 -7.86 15.47 -16.59
N CYS A 176 -8.17 15.47 -17.88
CA CYS A 176 -7.95 14.32 -18.75
C CYS A 176 -6.47 13.86 -18.76
N LYS A 177 -5.52 14.78 -18.96
CA LYS A 177 -4.08 14.47 -18.97
C LYS A 177 -3.58 13.95 -17.62
N VAL A 178 -4.02 14.58 -16.53
CA VAL A 178 -3.64 14.18 -15.16
C VAL A 178 -4.25 12.83 -14.81
N LEU A 179 -5.50 12.55 -15.18
CA LEU A 179 -6.15 11.26 -14.94
C LEU A 179 -5.46 10.12 -15.71
N LYS A 180 -4.96 10.38 -16.92
CA LYS A 180 -4.08 9.42 -17.63
C LYS A 180 -2.77 9.18 -16.92
N GLY A 181 -2.13 10.24 -16.41
CA GLY A 181 -0.93 10.08 -15.60
C GLY A 181 -1.20 9.27 -14.34
N PHE A 182 -2.37 9.50 -13.72
CA PHE A 182 -2.81 8.75 -12.56
C PHE A 182 -3.05 7.27 -12.87
N GLN A 183 -3.63 6.96 -14.03
CA GLN A 183 -3.79 5.58 -14.49
C GLN A 183 -2.43 4.86 -14.52
N VAL A 184 -1.41 5.48 -15.14
CA VAL A 184 -0.06 4.92 -15.22
C VAL A 184 0.57 4.77 -13.85
N ARG A 185 0.42 5.76 -12.96
CA ARG A 185 0.93 5.65 -11.58
C ARG A 185 0.22 4.53 -10.81
N THR A 186 -1.09 4.37 -11.01
CA THR A 186 -1.89 3.31 -10.39
C THR A 186 -1.49 1.92 -10.87
N VAL A 187 -1.08 1.76 -12.14
CA VAL A 187 -0.47 0.51 -12.63
C VAL A 187 0.80 0.17 -11.84
N THR A 188 1.68 1.16 -11.61
CA THR A 188 2.87 0.96 -10.77
C THR A 188 2.49 0.55 -9.35
N ILE A 189 1.53 1.25 -8.72
CA ILE A 189 1.05 0.94 -7.37
C ILE A 189 0.49 -0.48 -7.30
N ASN A 190 -0.31 -0.91 -8.28
CA ASN A 190 -0.85 -2.28 -8.35
C ASN A 190 0.26 -3.33 -8.38
N ARG A 191 1.31 -3.11 -9.18
CA ARG A 191 2.46 -4.03 -9.27
C ARG A 191 3.19 -4.13 -7.93
N VAL A 192 3.42 -3.00 -7.28
CA VAL A 192 4.11 -2.93 -5.98
C VAL A 192 3.29 -3.61 -4.89
N ILE A 193 1.99 -3.34 -4.80
CA ILE A 193 1.06 -4.01 -3.88
C ILE A 193 1.10 -5.53 -4.10
N GLY A 194 1.05 -5.98 -5.35
CA GLY A 194 1.17 -7.40 -5.69
C GLY A 194 2.51 -8.02 -5.27
N TYR A 195 3.62 -7.31 -5.50
CA TYR A 195 4.97 -7.73 -5.10
C TYR A 195 5.13 -7.83 -3.58
N MET A 196 4.50 -6.92 -2.83
CA MET A 196 4.52 -6.97 -1.37
C MET A 196 3.60 -8.08 -0.84
N ASN A 197 2.41 -8.24 -1.42
CA ASN A 197 1.46 -9.30 -1.03
C ASN A 197 2.03 -10.71 -1.25
N SER A 198 2.85 -10.92 -2.29
CA SER A 198 3.51 -12.21 -2.53
C SER A 198 4.69 -12.50 -1.60
N GLY A 199 5.08 -11.55 -0.74
CA GLY A 199 6.24 -11.69 0.16
C GLY A 199 7.61 -11.64 -0.54
N GLU A 200 7.65 -11.41 -1.86
CA GLU A 200 8.90 -11.41 -2.65
C GLU A 200 9.86 -10.30 -2.22
N HIS A 201 9.34 -9.19 -1.68
CA HIS A 201 10.13 -8.08 -1.13
C HIS A 201 11.00 -8.44 0.09
N THR A 202 10.72 -9.57 0.75
CA THR A 202 11.43 -10.02 1.97
C THR A 202 12.42 -11.16 1.71
N LYS A 203 12.55 -11.62 0.47
CA LYS A 203 13.45 -12.73 0.08
C LYS A 203 14.83 -12.22 -0.31
#